data_AF-A0A930U320-F1
#
_entry.id   AF-A0A930U320-F1
#
_cell.length_a   1.000
_cell.length_b   1.000
_cell.length_c   1.000
_cell.angle_alpha   90.00
_cell.angle_beta   90.00
_cell.angle_gamma   90.00
#
_symmetry.space_group_name_H-M   'P 1'
#
loop_
_entity.id
_entity.type
_entity.pdbx_description
1 polymer ?
#
loop_
_entity_poly.entity_id
_entity_poly.type
_entity_poly.pdbx_seq_one_letter_code
_entity_poly.pdbx_strand_id
1 'polypeptide(L)'
;MGIQLGAVWEDNRAIIQLAGNLSNQPAMPFFAMVQVGDIAPVQLAFAWTKSLNAPLILGQVNFFMEFDVCFYRSKLEFEVKPTSPV
;
A
#
# COMPACT_ATOMS: atom_id res chain seq x y z
N MET A 1 0.24 -3.89 -10.91
CA MET A 1 1.19 -3.03 -10.18
C MET A 1 2.52 -3.69 -9.89
N GLY A 2 2.63 -4.75 -9.08
CA GLY A 2 3.94 -5.32 -8.69
C GLY A 2 4.86 -5.66 -9.88
N ILE A 3 4.33 -6.32 -10.92
CA ILE A 3 5.07 -6.59 -12.17
C ILE A 3 5.53 -5.30 -12.87
N GLN A 4 4.69 -4.26 -12.89
CA GLN A 4 5.02 -2.97 -13.51
C GLN A 4 6.13 -2.23 -12.73
N LEU A 5 6.27 -2.53 -11.43
CA LEU A 5 7.36 -2.05 -10.57
C LEU A 5 8.59 -2.96 -10.63
N GLY A 6 8.64 -3.93 -11.55
CA GLY A 6 9.79 -4.82 -11.76
C GLY A 6 9.82 -6.05 -10.83
N ALA A 7 8.76 -6.29 -10.07
CA ALA A 7 8.70 -7.44 -9.16
C ALA A 7 8.31 -8.73 -9.89
N VAL A 8 8.83 -9.86 -9.40
CA VAL A 8 8.48 -11.20 -9.88
C VAL A 8 7.54 -11.86 -8.90
N TRP A 9 6.46 -12.46 -9.38
CA TRP A 9 5.55 -13.23 -8.54
C TRP A 9 6.14 -14.61 -8.23
N GLU A 10 6.15 -14.99 -6.95
CA GLU A 10 6.63 -16.28 -6.48
C GLU A 10 5.52 -16.96 -5.64
N ASP A 11 4.92 -18.03 -6.17
CA ASP A 11 3.77 -18.69 -5.51
C ASP A 11 4.10 -19.25 -4.12
N ASN A 12 5.36 -19.64 -3.87
CA ASN A 12 5.82 -20.09 -2.56
C ASN A 12 5.94 -18.97 -1.51
N ARG A 13 5.88 -17.69 -1.90
CA ARG A 13 5.90 -16.54 -0.99
C ARG A 13 4.52 -15.96 -0.72
N ALA A 14 3.48 -16.50 -1.36
CA ALA A 14 2.10 -16.04 -1.21
C ALA A 14 1.46 -16.55 0.10
N ILE A 15 2.08 -16.21 1.23
CA ILE A 15 1.75 -16.70 2.57
C ILE A 15 0.75 -15.83 3.34
N ILE A 16 0.42 -14.64 2.82
CA ILE A 16 -0.49 -13.71 3.47
C ILE A 16 -1.93 -14.08 3.09
N GLN A 17 -2.76 -14.34 4.10
CA GLN A 17 -4.19 -14.53 3.95
C GLN A 17 -4.91 -13.18 4.02
N LEU A 18 -5.52 -12.77 2.91
CA LEU A 18 -6.33 -11.56 2.86
C LEU A 18 -7.70 -11.78 3.53
N ALA A 19 -8.40 -10.69 3.82
CA ALA A 19 -9.72 -10.68 4.43
C ALA A 19 -10.73 -9.82 3.64
N GLY A 20 -12.00 -9.85 4.06
CA GLY A 20 -13.08 -9.09 3.41
C GLY A 20 -13.28 -9.49 1.95
N ASN A 21 -13.44 -8.50 1.07
CA ASN A 21 -13.73 -8.73 -0.36
C ASN A 21 -12.59 -9.40 -1.13
N LEU A 22 -11.39 -9.53 -0.53
CA LEU A 22 -10.22 -10.17 -1.15
C LEU A 22 -9.86 -11.50 -0.48
N SER A 23 -10.70 -12.03 0.41
CA SER A 23 -10.38 -13.22 1.23
C SER A 23 -10.00 -14.47 0.44
N ASN A 24 -10.47 -14.58 -0.81
CA ASN A 24 -10.24 -15.77 -1.62
C ASN A 24 -8.95 -15.70 -2.44
N GLN A 25 -8.12 -14.68 -2.23
CA GLN A 25 -6.91 -14.45 -3.00
C GLN A 25 -5.68 -14.52 -2.09
N PRO A 26 -4.68 -15.36 -2.41
CA PRO A 26 -3.42 -15.33 -1.70
C PRO A 26 -2.68 -14.03 -2.00
N ALA A 27 -1.85 -13.60 -1.07
CA ALA A 27 -0.98 -12.46 -1.24
C ALA A 27 0.43 -12.75 -0.75
N MET A 28 1.42 -12.12 -1.36
CA MET A 28 2.80 -12.14 -0.90
C MET A 28 3.22 -10.75 -0.40
N PRO A 29 4.18 -10.69 0.54
CA PRO A 29 4.78 -9.42 0.92
C PRO A 29 5.44 -8.75 -0.30
N PHE A 30 5.19 -7.47 -0.48
CA PHE A 30 5.84 -6.65 -1.50
C PHE A 30 6.29 -5.33 -0.87
N PHE A 31 7.57 -5.00 -1.01
CA PHE A 31 8.14 -3.77 -0.45
C PHE A 31 8.53 -2.83 -1.57
N ALA A 32 8.20 -1.54 -1.41
CA ALA A 32 8.55 -0.50 -2.38
C ALA A 32 8.95 0.79 -1.67
N MET A 33 9.93 1.50 -2.23
CA MET A 33 10.15 2.90 -1.89
C MET A 33 9.05 3.73 -2.53
N VAL A 34 8.31 4.48 -1.72
CA VAL A 34 7.20 5.29 -2.15
C VAL A 34 7.50 6.75 -1.84
N GLN A 35 7.29 7.60 -2.85
CA GLN A 35 7.38 9.04 -2.73
C GLN A 35 5.97 9.63 -2.87
N VAL A 36 5.57 10.47 -1.91
CA VAL A 36 4.28 11.16 -1.91
C VAL A 36 4.54 12.65 -2.04
N GLY A 37 4.28 13.20 -3.23
CA GLY A 37 4.63 14.59 -3.54
C GLY A 37 6.11 14.86 -3.26
N ASP A 38 6.38 15.90 -2.47
CA ASP A 38 7.74 16.32 -2.11
C ASP A 38 8.24 15.74 -0.78
N ILE A 39 7.49 14.81 -0.17
CA ILE A 39 7.92 14.16 1.07
C ILE A 39 9.04 13.16 0.76
N ALA A 40 10.04 13.08 1.64
CA ALA A 40 11.15 12.14 1.52
C ALA A 40 10.64 10.70 1.30
N PRO A 41 11.24 9.92 0.37
CA PRO A 41 10.77 8.57 0.09
C PRO A 41 10.84 7.67 1.33
N VAL A 42 9.78 6.90 1.58
CA VAL A 42 9.70 5.92 2.67
C VAL A 42 9.51 4.52 2.12
N GLN A 43 9.95 3.50 2.87
CA GLN A 43 9.71 2.11 2.48
C GLN A 43 8.33 1.66 2.98
N LEU A 44 7.44 1.32 2.06
CA LEU A 44 6.14 0.74 2.38
C LEU A 44 6.10 -0.75 2.02
N ALA A 45 5.30 -1.49 2.79
CA ALA A 45 5.01 -2.91 2.63
C ALA A 45 3.55 -3.08 2.26
N PHE A 46 3.31 -3.92 1.26
CA PHE A 46 2.01 -4.23 0.70
C PHE A 46 1.78 -5.73 0.71
N ALA A 47 0.53 -6.14 0.87
CA ALA A 47 0.10 -7.48 0.50
C ALA A 47 -0.23 -7.48 -0.98
N TRP A 48 0.69 -7.95 -1.82
CA TRP A 48 0.49 -8.01 -3.26
C TRP A 48 -0.22 -9.31 -3.64
N THR A 49 -1.32 -9.19 -4.37
CA THR A 49 -2.09 -10.33 -4.89
C THR A 49 -2.09 -10.38 -6.43
N LYS A 50 -2.40 -11.56 -6.99
CA LYS A 50 -2.58 -11.78 -8.43
C LYS A 50 -3.86 -11.16 -9.01
N SER A 51 -4.80 -10.71 -8.16
CA SER A 51 -6.03 -10.08 -8.64
C SER A 51 -5.73 -8.80 -9.42
N LEU A 52 -6.17 -8.77 -10.69
CA LEU A 52 -5.95 -7.63 -11.60
C LEU A 52 -6.77 -6.40 -11.21
N ASN A 53 -7.87 -6.59 -10.47
CA ASN A 53 -8.82 -5.53 -10.12
C ASN A 53 -8.73 -5.15 -8.63
N ALA A 54 -7.72 -5.62 -7.91
CA ALA A 54 -7.50 -5.18 -6.53
C ALA A 54 -7.10 -3.69 -6.53
N PRO A 55 -7.81 -2.81 -5.79
CA PRO A 55 -7.40 -1.42 -5.66
C PRO A 55 -6.09 -1.33 -4.88
N LEU A 56 -5.35 -0.23 -5.07
CA LEU A 56 -4.30 0.15 -4.14
C LEU A 56 -4.95 0.53 -2.81
N ILE A 57 -4.66 -0.23 -1.76
CA ILE A 57 -5.18 0.03 -0.41
C ILE A 57 -4.04 0.62 0.41
N LEU A 58 -4.24 1.86 0.87
CA LEU A 58 -3.37 2.54 1.83
C LEU A 58 -4.05 2.45 3.19
N GLY A 59 -3.47 1.62 4.06
CA GLY A 59 -4.10 1.20 5.30
C GLY A 59 -3.47 1.78 6.56
N GLN A 60 -4.08 1.40 7.69
CA GLN A 60 -3.59 1.76 9.02
C GLN A 60 -2.17 1.28 9.27
N VAL A 61 -1.89 0.03 8.92
CA VAL A 61 -0.55 -0.52 9.04
C VAL A 61 0.29 0.01 7.89
N ASN A 62 1.45 0.58 8.23
CA ASN A 62 2.43 1.15 7.33
C ASN A 62 2.10 2.58 6.89
N PHE A 63 1.11 2.79 6.02
CA PHE A 63 0.89 4.12 5.44
C PHE A 63 0.43 5.17 6.47
N PHE A 64 -0.59 4.88 7.29
CA PHE A 64 -1.03 5.84 8.32
C PHE A 64 -0.11 5.89 9.56
N MET A 65 0.92 5.05 9.63
CA MET A 65 1.98 5.17 10.65
C MET A 65 3.07 6.14 10.18
N GLU A 66 3.43 6.09 8.89
CA GLU A 66 4.40 6.98 8.28
C GLU A 66 3.83 8.39 8.01
N PHE A 67 2.52 8.49 7.76
CA PHE A 67 1.87 9.74 7.39
C PHE A 67 0.61 10.04 8.20
N ASP A 68 0.48 11.30 8.62
CA ASP A 68 -0.78 11.90 9.04
C ASP A 68 -1.66 12.11 7.80
N VAL A 69 -2.87 11.54 7.82
CA VAL A 69 -3.81 11.64 6.72
C VAL A 69 -5.12 12.26 7.18
N CYS A 70 -5.50 13.39 6.57
CA CYS A 70 -6.74 14.10 6.87
C CYS A 70 -7.69 14.04 5.67
N PHE A 71 -8.90 13.50 5.86
CA PHE A 71 -9.90 13.37 4.79
C PHE A 71 -10.93 14.50 4.83
N TYR A 72 -11.09 15.21 3.71
CA TYR A 72 -12.10 16.25 3.53
C TYR A 72 -13.23 15.75 2.61
N ARG A 73 -14.14 14.93 3.17
CA ARG A 73 -15.14 14.19 2.38
C ARG A 73 -16.00 15.05 1.44
N SER A 74 -16.47 16.21 1.89
CA SER A 74 -17.31 17.09 1.06
C SER A 74 -16.55 17.68 -0.14
N LYS A 75 -15.23 17.74 -0.06
CA LYS A 75 -14.35 18.27 -1.11
C LYS A 75 -13.74 17.17 -1.99
N LEU A 76 -13.94 15.89 -1.63
CA LEU A 76 -13.35 14.73 -2.30
C LEU A 76 -11.81 14.78 -2.35
N GLU A 77 -11.18 15.38 -1.33
CA GLU A 77 -9.73 15.49 -1.20
C GLU A 77 -9.25 14.93 0.14
N PHE A 78 -7.96 14.63 0.22
CA PHE A 78 -7.29 14.32 1.46
C PHE A 78 -5.90 14.97 1.47
N GLU A 79 -5.41 15.28 2.66
CA GLU A 79 -4.07 15.81 2.89
C GLU A 79 -3.20 14.70 3.49
N VAL A 80 -1.92 14.68 3.10
CA VAL A 80 -0.91 13.76 3.63
C VAL A 80 0.25 14.60 4.15
N LYS A 81 0.66 14.35 5.40
CA LYS A 81 1.83 14.99 6.04
C LYS A 81 2.69 13.91 6.69
N PRO A 82 4.02 14.09 6.78
CA PRO A 82 4.86 13.16 7.54
C PRO A 82 4.50 13.22 9.03
N THR A 83 4.47 12.08 9.74
CA THR A 83 4.20 12.02 11.20
C THR A 83 5.33 12.59 12.05
N SER A 84 6.50 12.87 11.46
CA SER A 84 7.61 13.59 12.09
C SER A 84 8.27 14.54 11.08
N PRO A 85 8.63 15.78 11.47
CA PRO A 85 9.46 16.62 10.62
C PRO A 85 10.82 15.94 10.43
N VAL A 86 11.25 15.82 9.16
CA VAL A 86 12.60 15.40 8.77
C VAL A 86 13.60 16.47 9.18
#